data_AF-A0A642US36-F1
#
_entry.id   AF-A0A642US36-F1
#
_cell.length_a   1.000
_cell.length_b   1.000
_cell.length_c   1.000
_cell.angle_alpha   90.00
_cell.angle_beta   90.00
_cell.angle_gamma   90.00
#
_symmetry.space_group_name_H-M   'P 1'
#
loop_
_entity.id
_entity.type
_entity.pdbx_description
1 polymer ?
#
loop_
_entity_poly.entity_id
_entity_poly.type
_entity_poly.pdbx_seq_one_letter_code
_entity_poly.pdbx_strand_id
1 'polypeptide(L)'
;MEIGSGQNSSAVDPELKAFITNLVSALGGPDLAQAHKPYKLGDDAMACLRDIKRWIKGYDERMDRWDVARAISETSLVTFDLVEILTKWELEHQGASSGGNRPSRHMDRIALACLELLVPLTWPLELNRTTSTNNHYKHAPYLNAARIRYKKAIMNHPQKAVLRAILRLAIPVLRTDVRARTIRDEGILKLVVFFFRNILAIDPPEAQLYDVNNDVSRVNTVMAFQEQSVLDFLNMLASGMGKDFVGQDTAVLECLFYMLRGIEATELYSEVSGEVRKNPANSSLEELLDQEKELKKKNHMNSSSRHSRFGTMVSVNFQNEGRYTVSGQTALNNTTSSLDKLDQNKKWRKRSNPKKGKGV
;
A
#
# COMPACT_ATOMS: atom_id res chain seq x y z
N MET A 1 14.03 -11.92 43.25
CA MET A 1 13.77 -12.43 41.89
C MET A 1 14.02 -11.26 40.97
N GLU A 2 15.23 -11.22 40.42
CA GLU A 2 15.77 -10.07 39.71
C GLU A 2 14.99 -9.80 38.43
N ILE A 3 14.74 -8.50 38.22
CA ILE A 3 14.16 -7.94 37.00
C ILE A 3 15.21 -8.16 35.91
N GLY A 4 14.95 -9.14 35.04
CA GLY A 4 15.78 -9.43 33.87
C GLY A 4 15.95 -8.18 33.02
N SER A 5 17.19 -7.73 32.93
CA SER A 5 17.66 -6.66 32.07
C SER A 5 17.22 -6.92 30.62
N GLY A 6 16.60 -5.90 30.02
CA GLY A 6 16.18 -5.90 28.62
C GLY A 6 17.39 -6.00 27.69
N GLN A 7 17.80 -7.22 27.35
CA GLN A 7 18.47 -7.46 26.09
C GLN A 7 17.39 -7.40 25.00
N ASN A 8 17.15 -6.21 24.47
CA ASN A 8 16.65 -6.08 23.10
C ASN A 8 17.75 -6.66 22.18
N SER A 9 17.77 -7.99 22.03
CA SER A 9 18.53 -8.62 20.97
C SER A 9 17.96 -8.07 19.66
N SER A 10 18.65 -7.09 19.06
CA SER A 10 18.40 -6.68 17.68
C SER A 10 18.25 -7.97 16.87
N ALA A 11 17.08 -8.18 16.26
CA ALA A 11 16.82 -9.40 15.50
C ALA A 11 17.80 -9.58 14.33
N VAL A 12 18.45 -8.48 13.92
CA VAL A 12 19.52 -8.45 12.92
C VAL A 12 20.88 -8.38 13.60
N ASP A 13 21.84 -9.10 13.05
CA ASP A 13 23.25 -9.05 13.43
C ASP A 13 23.77 -7.59 13.51
N PRO A 14 24.26 -7.13 14.68
CA PRO A 14 24.79 -5.79 14.85
C PRO A 14 25.91 -5.43 13.89
N GLU A 15 26.78 -6.38 13.51
CA GLU A 15 27.90 -6.13 12.60
C GLU A 15 27.41 -5.84 11.18
N LEU A 16 26.46 -6.66 10.70
CA LEU A 16 25.80 -6.45 9.41
C LEU A 16 25.11 -5.09 9.37
N LYS A 17 24.37 -4.75 10.43
CA LYS A 17 23.68 -3.48 10.53
C LYS A 17 24.65 -2.31 10.45
N ALA A 18 25.74 -2.35 11.23
CA ALA A 18 26.78 -1.32 11.23
C ALA A 18 27.40 -1.14 9.84
N PHE A 19 27.69 -2.24 9.15
CA PHE A 19 28.22 -2.23 7.80
C PHE A 19 27.26 -1.57 6.79
N ILE A 20 25.98 -1.92 6.81
CA ILE A 20 24.97 -1.32 5.95
C ILE A 20 24.79 0.18 6.25
N THR A 21 24.76 0.59 7.52
CA THR A 21 24.70 2.02 7.87
C THR A 21 25.91 2.80 7.38
N ASN A 22 27.10 2.21 7.40
CA ASN A 22 28.31 2.85 6.89
C ASN A 22 28.24 3.03 5.36
N LEU A 23 27.75 2.03 4.62
CA LEU A 23 27.54 2.13 3.17
C LEU A 23 26.51 3.21 2.81
N VAL A 24 25.41 3.31 3.55
CA VAL A 24 24.38 4.33 3.31
C VAL A 24 24.93 5.72 3.62
N SER A 25 25.69 5.88 4.70
CA SER A 25 26.35 7.16 5.04
C SER A 25 27.36 7.61 3.98
N ALA A 26 28.07 6.67 3.34
CA ALA A 26 29.02 6.95 2.28
C ALA A 26 28.37 7.31 0.92
N LEU A 27 27.05 7.07 0.76
CA LEU A 27 26.34 7.33 -0.48
C LEU A 27 26.23 8.84 -0.79
N GLY A 28 26.02 9.66 0.24
CA GLY A 28 25.83 11.09 0.11
C GLY A 28 25.01 11.66 1.26
N GLY A 29 24.64 12.93 1.12
CA GLY A 29 23.82 13.62 2.10
C GLY A 29 23.49 15.05 1.71
N PRO A 30 22.67 15.73 2.52
CA PRO A 30 22.32 17.13 2.29
C PRO A 30 23.54 18.03 2.56
N ASP A 31 23.86 18.90 1.62
CA ASP A 31 24.95 19.87 1.76
C ASP A 31 24.52 21.01 2.70
N LEU A 32 24.89 20.88 3.99
CA LEU A 32 24.53 21.85 5.02
C LEU A 32 25.16 23.23 4.82
N ALA A 33 26.13 23.38 3.91
CA ALA A 33 26.75 24.68 3.61
C ALA A 33 25.83 25.60 2.79
N GLN A 34 24.81 25.06 2.13
CA GLN A 34 23.90 25.84 1.28
C GLN A 34 22.52 26.00 1.93
N ALA A 35 21.88 27.16 1.73
CA ALA A 35 20.60 27.49 2.38
C ALA A 35 19.47 26.49 2.08
N HIS A 36 19.46 25.90 0.88
CA HIS A 36 18.46 24.93 0.44
C HIS A 36 18.88 23.47 0.67
N LYS A 37 20.05 23.24 1.27
CA LYS A 37 20.59 21.92 1.63
C LYS A 37 20.45 20.87 0.51
N PRO A 38 20.93 21.14 -0.72
CA PRO A 38 20.77 20.22 -1.83
C PRO A 38 21.49 18.90 -1.55
N TYR A 39 20.94 17.81 -2.10
CA TYR A 39 21.60 16.52 -2.01
C TYR A 39 22.91 16.50 -2.80
N LYS A 40 24.00 16.15 -2.12
CA LYS A 40 25.31 15.95 -2.71
C LYS A 40 25.69 14.47 -2.64
N LEU A 41 26.01 13.93 -3.80
CA LEU A 41 26.50 12.56 -3.94
C LEU A 41 27.90 12.45 -3.35
N GLY A 42 28.17 11.35 -2.66
CA GLY A 42 29.52 10.97 -2.25
C GLY A 42 30.39 10.60 -3.44
N ASP A 43 31.71 10.69 -3.27
CA ASP A 43 32.68 10.45 -4.33
C ASP A 43 32.59 9.01 -4.89
N ASP A 44 32.35 8.03 -4.01
CA ASP A 44 32.20 6.61 -4.33
C ASP A 44 30.74 6.11 -4.33
N ALA A 45 29.77 7.01 -4.57
CA ALA A 45 28.34 6.68 -4.52
C ALA A 45 27.96 5.47 -5.41
N MET A 46 28.54 5.37 -6.61
CA MET A 46 28.27 4.27 -7.53
C MET A 46 28.78 2.91 -7.00
N ALA A 47 29.92 2.90 -6.31
CA ALA A 47 30.45 1.68 -5.70
C ALA A 47 29.56 1.24 -4.52
N CYS A 48 29.15 2.19 -3.68
CA CYS A 48 28.24 1.96 -2.56
C CYS A 48 26.92 1.32 -3.02
N LEU A 49 26.29 1.85 -4.08
CA LEU A 49 25.05 1.28 -4.63
C LEU A 49 25.23 -0.16 -5.14
N ARG A 50 26.37 -0.46 -5.79
CA ARG A 50 26.66 -1.83 -6.26
C ARG A 50 26.90 -2.79 -5.11
N ASP A 51 27.54 -2.33 -4.04
CA ASP A 51 27.80 -3.16 -2.87
C ASP A 51 26.50 -3.44 -2.11
N ILE A 52 25.64 -2.43 -1.90
CA ILE A 52 24.31 -2.65 -1.33
C ILE A 52 23.52 -3.69 -2.16
N LYS A 53 23.55 -3.56 -3.50
CA LYS A 53 22.90 -4.52 -4.40
C LYS A 53 23.48 -5.93 -4.25
N ARG A 54 24.81 -6.04 -4.09
CA ARG A 54 25.50 -7.31 -3.88
C ARG A 54 25.09 -7.95 -2.55
N TRP A 55 24.88 -7.17 -1.50
CA TRP A 55 24.39 -7.68 -0.22
C TRP A 55 22.95 -8.18 -0.31
N ILE A 56 22.05 -7.44 -0.95
CA ILE A 56 20.67 -7.90 -1.13
C ILE A 56 20.62 -9.21 -1.93
N LYS A 57 21.31 -9.29 -3.07
CA LYS A 57 21.30 -10.50 -3.92
C LYS A 57 22.12 -11.65 -3.36
N GLY A 58 23.30 -11.34 -2.82
CA GLY A 58 24.29 -12.31 -2.39
C GLY A 58 24.03 -12.88 -1.00
N TYR A 59 23.37 -12.11 -0.13
CA TYR A 59 23.05 -12.51 1.24
C TYR A 59 21.56 -12.82 1.37
N ASP A 60 20.67 -11.83 1.21
CA ASP A 60 19.23 -12.00 1.46
C ASP A 60 18.59 -13.01 0.47
N GLU A 61 18.73 -12.82 -0.84
CA GLU A 61 18.13 -13.72 -1.84
C GLU A 61 18.75 -15.13 -1.83
N ARG A 62 20.07 -15.23 -1.61
CA ARG A 62 20.78 -16.52 -1.67
C ARG A 62 20.60 -17.35 -0.40
N MET A 63 20.57 -16.71 0.77
CA MET A 63 20.40 -17.40 2.05
C MET A 63 18.93 -17.46 2.49
N ASP A 64 18.02 -16.89 1.70
CA ASP A 64 16.60 -16.75 2.01
C ASP A 64 16.40 -16.15 3.42
N ARG A 65 17.01 -14.97 3.61
CA ARG A 65 16.92 -14.15 4.81
C ARG A 65 16.52 -12.74 4.43
N TRP A 66 15.90 -12.00 5.35
CA TRP A 66 15.50 -10.60 5.14
C TRP A 66 16.26 -9.65 6.06
N ASP A 67 17.51 -10.00 6.40
CA ASP A 67 18.32 -9.30 7.40
C ASP A 67 18.86 -7.99 6.83
N VAL A 68 19.36 -8.02 5.58
CA VAL A 68 19.87 -6.82 4.89
C VAL A 68 18.72 -5.86 4.61
N ALA A 69 17.60 -6.35 4.08
CA ALA A 69 16.41 -5.54 3.87
C ALA A 69 15.91 -4.92 5.19
N ARG A 70 15.98 -5.66 6.30
CA ARG A 70 15.63 -5.14 7.62
C ARG A 70 16.61 -4.07 8.08
N ALA A 71 17.92 -4.26 7.91
CA ALA A 71 18.92 -3.23 8.23
C ALA A 71 18.69 -1.96 7.42
N ILE A 72 18.47 -2.08 6.11
CA ILE A 72 18.17 -0.95 5.21
C ILE A 72 16.88 -0.23 5.64
N SER A 73 15.88 -0.96 6.13
CA SER A 73 14.62 -0.38 6.59
C SER A 73 14.72 0.59 7.77
N GLU A 74 15.83 0.52 8.51
CA GLU A 74 16.13 1.43 9.62
C GLU A 74 16.94 2.65 9.19
N THR A 75 17.40 2.67 7.94
CA THR A 75 18.15 3.79 7.35
C THR A 75 17.25 4.70 6.51
N SER A 76 17.78 5.86 6.14
CA SER A 76 17.12 6.83 5.25
C SER A 76 17.25 6.51 3.76
N LEU A 77 17.87 5.38 3.39
CA LEU A 77 18.29 5.09 2.01
C LEU A 77 17.16 5.31 1.00
N VAL A 78 16.02 4.66 1.17
CA VAL A 78 14.88 4.77 0.23
C VAL A 78 14.05 6.03 0.48
N THR A 79 13.89 6.43 1.74
CA THR A 79 13.00 7.54 2.11
C THR A 79 13.57 8.91 1.78
N PHE A 80 14.89 9.02 1.62
CA PHE A 80 15.58 10.28 1.37
C PHE A 80 16.59 10.10 0.23
N ASP A 81 17.66 9.33 0.43
CA ASP A 81 18.82 9.30 -0.47
C ASP A 81 18.46 8.95 -1.92
N LEU A 82 17.86 7.77 -2.16
CA LEU A 82 17.51 7.32 -3.52
C LEU A 82 16.49 8.23 -4.20
N VAL A 83 15.53 8.76 -3.42
CA VAL A 83 14.47 9.64 -3.92
C VAL A 83 15.03 11.00 -4.34
N GLU A 84 15.92 11.58 -3.54
CA GLU A 84 16.61 12.84 -3.85
C GLU A 84 17.57 12.69 -5.04
N ILE A 85 18.32 11.58 -5.12
CA ILE A 85 19.21 11.30 -6.25
C ILE A 85 18.43 11.22 -7.57
N LEU A 86 17.33 10.45 -7.61
CA LEU A 86 16.50 10.32 -8.79
C LEU A 86 15.83 11.64 -9.17
N THR A 87 15.37 12.39 -8.18
CA THR A 87 14.73 13.69 -8.40
C THR A 87 15.71 14.71 -8.98
N LYS A 88 16.91 14.82 -8.41
CA LYS A 88 17.96 15.69 -8.92
C LYS A 88 18.31 15.36 -10.37
N TRP A 89 18.46 14.08 -10.68
CA TRP A 89 18.76 13.60 -12.04
C TRP A 89 17.64 13.93 -13.04
N GLU A 90 16.37 13.87 -12.62
CA GLU A 90 15.24 14.25 -13.46
C GLU A 90 15.18 15.77 -13.69
N LEU A 91 15.41 16.57 -12.66
CA LEU A 91 15.45 18.03 -12.80
C LEU A 91 16.57 18.49 -13.74
N GLU A 92 17.76 17.90 -13.63
CA GLU A 92 18.88 18.17 -14.56
C GLU A 92 18.50 17.82 -16.01
N HIS A 93 17.78 16.72 -16.23
CA HIS A 93 17.27 16.32 -17.55
C HIS A 93 16.20 17.28 -18.11
N GLN A 94 15.30 17.76 -17.26
CA GLN A 94 14.29 18.75 -17.67
C GLN A 94 14.94 20.07 -18.03
N GLY A 95 15.91 20.53 -17.24
CA GLY A 95 16.72 21.71 -17.54
C GLY A 95 17.49 21.57 -18.86
N ALA A 96 18.03 20.40 -19.14
CA ALA A 96 18.73 20.12 -20.41
C ALA A 96 17.81 20.18 -21.63
N SER A 97 16.56 19.74 -21.48
CA SER A 97 15.55 19.80 -22.57
C SER A 97 15.16 21.25 -22.90
N SER A 98 15.33 22.18 -21.96
CA SER A 98 15.08 23.62 -22.10
C SER A 98 16.35 24.44 -22.47
N GLY A 99 17.43 23.78 -22.92
CA GLY A 99 18.67 24.42 -23.35
C GLY A 99 19.83 24.36 -22.35
N GLY A 100 19.68 23.66 -21.23
CA GLY A 100 20.74 23.41 -20.24
C GLY A 100 21.68 22.25 -20.61
N ASN A 101 22.65 21.98 -19.74
CA ASN A 101 23.62 20.90 -19.95
C ASN A 101 22.99 19.53 -19.61
N ARG A 102 23.18 18.52 -20.48
CA ARG A 102 22.67 17.16 -20.23
C ARG A 102 23.41 16.53 -19.05
N PRO A 103 22.74 15.79 -18.16
CA PRO A 103 23.43 15.09 -17.08
C PRO A 103 24.44 14.09 -17.64
N SER A 104 25.48 13.85 -16.84
CA SER A 104 26.59 13.00 -17.26
C SER A 104 26.14 11.53 -17.40
N ARG A 105 26.78 10.80 -18.33
CA ARG A 105 26.62 9.33 -18.44
C ARG A 105 26.92 8.57 -17.14
N HIS A 106 27.66 9.20 -16.21
CA HIS A 106 27.88 8.66 -14.89
C HIS A 106 26.60 8.70 -14.05
N MET A 107 25.88 9.83 -14.06
CA MET A 107 24.61 9.96 -13.34
C MET A 107 23.53 9.02 -13.89
N ASP A 108 23.48 8.79 -15.21
CA ASP A 108 22.54 7.81 -15.79
C ASP A 108 22.76 6.40 -15.21
N ARG A 109 24.01 6.02 -14.96
CA ARG A 109 24.35 4.72 -14.35
C ARG A 109 23.97 4.68 -12.87
N ILE A 110 24.12 5.80 -12.16
CA ILE A 110 23.69 5.92 -10.75
C ILE A 110 22.17 5.81 -10.66
N ALA A 111 21.43 6.56 -11.48
CA ALA A 111 19.97 6.53 -11.48
C ALA A 111 19.43 5.13 -11.79
N LEU A 112 20.04 4.42 -12.74
CA LEU A 112 19.71 3.03 -13.01
C LEU A 112 20.01 2.12 -11.79
N ALA A 113 21.15 2.31 -11.12
CA ALA A 113 21.48 1.55 -9.91
C ALA A 113 20.50 1.83 -8.76
N CYS A 114 20.00 3.07 -8.62
CA CYS A 114 18.92 3.40 -7.67
C CYS A 114 17.66 2.60 -7.97
N LEU A 115 17.23 2.53 -9.24
CA LEU A 115 16.07 1.74 -9.65
C LEU A 115 16.28 0.23 -9.37
N GLU A 116 17.48 -0.28 -9.62
CA GLU A 116 17.84 -1.68 -9.34
C GLU A 116 17.80 -2.04 -7.85
N LEU A 117 17.95 -1.07 -6.94
CA LEU A 117 17.78 -1.24 -5.50
C LEU A 117 16.32 -1.06 -5.07
N LEU A 118 15.60 -0.13 -5.68
CA LEU A 118 14.20 0.14 -5.34
C LEU A 118 13.30 -1.08 -5.61
N VAL A 119 13.52 -1.81 -6.71
CA VAL A 119 12.69 -2.99 -7.05
C VAL A 119 12.73 -4.07 -5.98
N PRO A 120 13.88 -4.63 -5.56
CA PRO A 120 13.89 -5.66 -4.52
C PRO A 120 13.39 -5.14 -3.16
N LEU A 121 13.69 -3.88 -2.80
CA LEU A 121 13.24 -3.29 -1.53
C LEU A 121 11.73 -3.03 -1.46
N THR A 122 11.07 -2.90 -2.61
CA THR A 122 9.62 -2.69 -2.71
C THR A 122 8.85 -3.96 -3.06
N TRP A 123 9.53 -5.11 -3.21
CA TRP A 123 8.91 -6.35 -3.63
C TRP A 123 7.81 -6.81 -2.64
N PRO A 124 6.68 -7.36 -3.12
CA PRO A 124 5.66 -8.00 -2.29
C PRO A 124 6.24 -9.11 -1.40
N LEU A 125 5.99 -9.03 -0.09
CA LEU A 125 6.40 -10.06 0.87
C LEU A 125 5.28 -11.07 1.05
N GLU A 126 5.55 -12.32 0.68
CA GLU A 126 4.62 -13.43 0.83
C GLU A 126 5.11 -14.38 1.92
N LEU A 127 4.32 -14.51 2.99
CA LEU A 127 4.58 -15.46 4.07
C LEU A 127 3.87 -16.78 3.77
N ASN A 128 4.64 -17.76 3.34
CA ASN A 128 4.18 -19.11 3.03
C ASN A 128 4.44 -20.03 4.23
N ARG A 129 3.40 -20.72 4.71
CA ARG A 129 3.52 -21.60 5.90
C ARG A 129 4.52 -22.75 5.72
N THR A 130 4.80 -23.13 4.49
CA THR A 130 5.66 -24.26 4.13
C THR A 130 7.11 -23.87 3.90
N THR A 131 7.37 -22.66 3.37
CA THR A 131 8.71 -22.21 2.99
C THR A 131 9.27 -21.12 3.89
N SER A 132 8.41 -20.34 4.57
CA SER A 132 8.87 -19.22 5.38
C SER A 132 9.53 -19.67 6.69
N THR A 133 10.76 -19.20 6.90
CA THR A 133 11.52 -19.42 8.13
C THR A 133 10.99 -18.57 9.29
N ASN A 134 11.40 -18.90 10.53
CA ASN A 134 11.10 -18.07 11.70
C ASN A 134 11.62 -16.63 11.53
N ASN A 135 12.72 -16.46 10.78
CA ASN A 135 13.28 -15.15 10.48
C ASN A 135 12.33 -14.28 9.64
N HIS A 136 11.69 -14.87 8.63
CA HIS A 136 10.69 -14.19 7.82
C HIS A 136 9.51 -13.66 8.65
N TYR A 137 8.99 -14.47 9.56
CA TYR A 137 7.92 -14.04 10.46
C TYR A 137 8.34 -12.92 11.41
N LYS A 138 9.60 -12.90 11.87
CA LYS A 138 10.14 -11.83 12.72
C LYS A 138 10.28 -10.51 11.96
N HIS A 139 10.74 -10.55 10.71
CA HIS A 139 11.02 -9.33 9.95
C HIS A 139 9.83 -8.79 9.15
N ALA A 140 8.89 -9.64 8.73
CA ALA A 140 7.73 -9.25 7.93
C ALA A 140 6.98 -8.00 8.42
N PRO A 141 6.59 -7.88 9.71
CA PRO A 141 5.85 -6.71 10.18
C PRO A 141 6.61 -5.40 9.99
N TYR A 142 7.91 -5.42 10.26
CA TYR A 142 8.78 -4.26 10.11
C TYR A 142 9.02 -3.89 8.65
N LEU A 143 9.21 -4.89 7.80
CA LEU A 143 9.40 -4.65 6.37
C LEU A 143 8.10 -4.19 5.68
N ASN A 144 6.94 -4.71 6.11
CA ASN A 144 5.64 -4.20 5.67
C ASN A 144 5.49 -2.71 6.00
N ALA A 145 5.77 -2.34 7.26
CA ALA A 145 5.75 -0.94 7.68
C ALA A 145 6.77 -0.08 6.88
N ALA A 146 7.96 -0.61 6.63
CA ALA A 146 8.98 0.09 5.84
C ALA A 146 8.55 0.33 4.39
N ARG A 147 7.95 -0.67 3.73
CA ARG A 147 7.45 -0.53 2.35
C ARG A 147 6.35 0.50 2.23
N ILE A 148 5.46 0.61 3.23
CA ILE A 148 4.47 1.69 3.33
C ILE A 148 5.17 3.05 3.41
N ARG A 149 6.22 3.18 4.25
CA ARG A 149 7.03 4.41 4.32
C ARG A 149 7.73 4.74 2.99
N TYR A 150 8.25 3.73 2.29
CA TYR A 150 8.87 3.90 0.98
C TYR A 150 7.88 4.41 -0.05
N LYS A 151 6.70 3.78 -0.15
CA LYS A 151 5.61 4.23 -1.02
C LYS A 151 5.22 5.67 -0.70
N LYS A 152 5.01 6.00 0.57
CA LYS A 152 4.69 7.37 1.01
C LYS A 152 5.76 8.37 0.58
N ALA A 153 7.04 8.08 0.79
CA ALA A 153 8.14 8.97 0.42
C ALA A 153 8.22 9.21 -1.10
N ILE A 154 7.96 8.17 -1.90
CA ILE A 154 7.99 8.25 -3.37
C ILE A 154 6.78 9.03 -3.91
N MET A 155 5.57 8.78 -3.38
CA MET A 155 4.34 9.43 -3.85
C MET A 155 4.25 10.90 -3.43
N ASN A 156 4.62 11.20 -2.17
CA ASN A 156 4.45 12.54 -1.59
C ASN A 156 5.68 13.42 -1.73
N HIS A 157 6.65 13.04 -2.57
CA HIS A 157 7.82 13.86 -2.78
C HIS A 157 7.43 15.26 -3.32
N PRO A 158 7.89 16.37 -2.72
CA PRO A 158 7.39 17.71 -3.04
C PRO A 158 7.57 18.10 -4.50
N GLN A 159 8.59 17.57 -5.17
CA GLN A 159 8.89 17.88 -6.57
C GLN A 159 8.14 16.98 -7.58
N LYS A 160 7.42 15.94 -7.12
CA LYS A 160 6.66 14.99 -7.96
C LYS A 160 7.41 14.53 -9.23
N ALA A 161 8.70 14.23 -9.08
CA ALA A 161 9.60 13.93 -10.19
C ALA A 161 10.10 12.47 -10.22
N VAL A 162 9.91 11.72 -9.14
CA VAL A 162 10.52 10.39 -8.97
C VAL A 162 9.98 9.37 -9.97
N LEU A 163 8.67 9.29 -10.17
CA LEU A 163 8.09 8.33 -11.12
C LEU A 163 8.44 8.73 -12.55
N ARG A 164 8.45 10.04 -12.83
CA ARG A 164 8.90 10.57 -14.12
C ARG A 164 10.37 10.24 -14.39
N ALA A 165 11.24 10.32 -13.38
CA ALA A 165 12.63 9.90 -13.48
C ALA A 165 12.74 8.44 -13.90
N ILE A 166 11.95 7.58 -13.26
CA ILE A 166 11.94 6.13 -13.54
C ILE A 166 11.43 5.86 -14.96
N LEU A 167 10.38 6.55 -15.42
CA LEU A 167 9.93 6.48 -16.81
C LEU A 167 11.02 6.93 -17.79
N ARG A 168 11.75 7.99 -17.46
CA ARG A 168 12.81 8.52 -18.32
C ARG A 168 13.94 7.51 -18.54
N LEU A 169 14.23 6.65 -17.57
CA LEU A 169 15.20 5.56 -17.74
C LEU A 169 14.77 4.55 -18.82
N ALA A 170 13.46 4.38 -19.06
CA ALA A 170 12.95 3.53 -20.13
C ALA A 170 12.99 4.19 -21.52
N ILE A 171 12.96 5.53 -21.60
CA ILE A 171 12.86 6.25 -22.88
C ILE A 171 14.00 5.91 -23.87
N PRO A 172 15.29 5.83 -23.47
CA PRO A 172 16.35 5.42 -24.39
C PRO A 172 16.13 4.04 -25.00
N VAL A 173 15.56 3.11 -24.23
CA VAL A 173 15.25 1.76 -24.71
C VAL A 173 14.07 1.79 -25.69
N LEU A 174 13.02 2.56 -25.37
CA LEU A 174 11.84 2.72 -26.22
C LEU A 174 12.16 3.35 -27.57
N ARG A 175 13.18 4.21 -27.64
CA ARG A 175 13.65 4.82 -28.89
C ARG A 175 14.39 3.85 -29.80
N THR A 176 14.88 2.74 -29.25
CA THR A 176 15.57 1.70 -30.02
C THR A 176 14.54 0.77 -30.64
N ASP A 177 14.76 0.41 -31.91
CA ASP A 177 13.96 -0.58 -32.64
C ASP A 177 13.95 -1.91 -31.88
N VAL A 178 12.78 -2.55 -31.82
CA VAL A 178 12.53 -3.85 -31.17
C VAL A 178 13.59 -4.88 -31.52
N ARG A 179 14.04 -4.94 -32.78
CA ARG A 179 15.04 -5.92 -33.23
C ARG A 179 16.46 -5.62 -32.76
N ALA A 180 16.74 -4.35 -32.44
CA ALA A 180 18.05 -3.90 -31.99
C ALA A 180 18.17 -3.83 -30.45
N ARG A 181 17.08 -4.10 -29.73
CA ARG A 181 17.09 -4.11 -28.26
C ARG A 181 17.90 -5.28 -27.74
N THR A 182 18.78 -4.99 -26.80
CA THR A 182 19.58 -6.01 -26.12
C THR A 182 18.81 -6.62 -24.93
N ILE A 183 19.27 -7.76 -24.42
CA ILE A 183 18.73 -8.38 -23.20
C ILE A 183 18.77 -7.40 -22.01
N ARG A 184 19.79 -6.53 -21.98
CA ARG A 184 19.91 -5.48 -20.96
C ARG A 184 18.78 -4.47 -21.08
N ASP A 185 18.46 -4.03 -22.30
CA ASP A 185 17.42 -3.04 -22.56
C ASP A 185 16.03 -3.56 -22.17
N GLU A 186 15.74 -4.81 -22.57
CA GLU A 186 14.52 -5.52 -22.14
C GLU A 186 14.46 -5.68 -20.61
N GLY A 187 15.61 -5.94 -19.98
CA GLY A 187 15.75 -5.97 -18.53
C GLY A 187 15.41 -4.64 -17.85
N ILE A 188 15.80 -3.50 -18.44
CA ILE A 188 15.46 -2.16 -17.92
C ILE A 188 13.96 -1.91 -18.02
N LEU A 189 13.33 -2.24 -19.16
CA LEU A 189 11.87 -2.13 -19.31
C LEU A 189 11.15 -2.97 -18.25
N LYS A 190 11.59 -4.21 -18.05
CA LYS A 190 11.01 -5.12 -17.06
C LYS A 190 11.18 -4.58 -15.64
N LEU A 191 12.34 -4.02 -15.32
CA LEU A 191 12.64 -3.39 -14.03
C LEU A 191 11.70 -2.21 -13.74
N VAL A 192 11.46 -1.36 -14.73
CA VAL A 192 10.54 -0.21 -14.62
C VAL A 192 9.10 -0.67 -14.37
N VAL A 193 8.61 -1.65 -15.14
CA VAL A 193 7.24 -2.17 -14.94
C VAL A 193 7.10 -2.87 -13.59
N PHE A 194 8.09 -3.66 -13.15
CA PHE A 194 8.07 -4.28 -11.83
C PHE A 194 8.08 -3.26 -10.69
N PHE A 195 8.79 -2.15 -10.85
CA PHE A 195 8.74 -1.07 -9.88
C PHE A 195 7.31 -0.52 -9.72
N PHE A 196 6.62 -0.21 -10.82
CA PHE A 196 5.24 0.27 -10.75
C PHE A 196 4.29 -0.79 -10.17
N ARG A 197 4.47 -2.05 -10.55
CA ARG A 197 3.73 -3.17 -9.98
C ARG A 197 3.91 -3.23 -8.47
N ASN A 198 5.15 -3.11 -7.98
CA ASN A 198 5.46 -3.14 -6.56
C ASN A 198 4.76 -2.02 -5.78
N ILE A 199 4.80 -0.79 -6.29
CA ILE A 199 4.14 0.36 -5.67
C ILE A 199 2.62 0.16 -5.62
N LEU A 200 2.02 -0.41 -6.65
CA LEU A 200 0.59 -0.73 -6.68
C LEU A 200 0.22 -1.87 -5.72
N ALA A 201 1.09 -2.85 -5.55
CA ALA A 201 0.88 -3.99 -4.66
C ALA A 201 1.00 -3.64 -3.16
N ILE A 202 1.68 -2.54 -2.81
CA ILE A 202 1.79 -2.09 -1.42
C ILE A 202 0.45 -1.48 -0.97
N ASP A 203 -0.28 -2.23 -0.17
CA ASP A 203 -1.52 -1.77 0.47
C ASP A 203 -1.27 -1.15 1.85
N PRO A 204 -2.11 -0.19 2.26
CA PRO A 204 -2.13 0.26 3.64
C PRO A 204 -2.56 -0.88 4.59
N PRO A 205 -2.16 -0.82 5.86
CA PRO A 205 -2.65 -1.77 6.87
C PRO A 205 -4.18 -1.72 6.95
N GLU A 206 -4.84 -2.84 7.26
CA GLU A 206 -6.31 -2.91 7.34
C GLU A 206 -6.91 -1.83 8.24
N ALA A 207 -6.23 -1.49 9.34
CA ALA A 207 -6.64 -0.45 10.27
C ALA A 207 -6.71 0.97 9.66
N GLN A 208 -6.02 1.20 8.54
CA GLN A 208 -5.91 2.49 7.85
C GLN A 208 -6.63 2.52 6.50
N LEU A 209 -7.38 1.47 6.14
CA LEU A 209 -8.11 1.40 4.86
C LEU A 209 -9.17 2.50 4.72
N TYR A 210 -9.77 2.92 5.83
CA TYR A 210 -10.85 3.92 5.86
C TYR A 210 -10.39 5.32 6.27
N ASP A 211 -9.08 5.54 6.42
CA ASP A 211 -8.56 6.88 6.71
C ASP A 211 -8.54 7.72 5.42
N VAL A 212 -9.36 8.76 5.40
CA VAL A 212 -9.55 9.66 4.24
C VAL A 212 -8.25 10.39 3.88
N ASN A 213 -7.35 10.61 4.85
CA ASN A 213 -6.06 11.26 4.65
C ASN A 213 -4.92 10.27 4.44
N ASN A 214 -5.23 9.03 4.07
CA ASN A 214 -4.19 8.05 3.84
C ASN A 214 -3.41 8.37 2.56
N ASP A 215 -2.24 8.98 2.74
CA ASP A 215 -1.23 9.23 1.71
C ASP A 215 -0.88 8.00 0.86
N VAL A 216 -1.11 6.79 1.38
CA VAL A 216 -0.79 5.50 0.75
C VAL A 216 -2.02 4.88 0.05
N SER A 217 -3.15 5.59 0.04
CA SER A 217 -4.37 5.17 -0.64
C SER A 217 -4.15 4.86 -2.12
N ARG A 218 -4.95 3.93 -2.65
CA ARG A 218 -4.98 3.60 -4.08
C ARG A 218 -5.34 4.81 -4.92
N VAL A 219 -6.29 5.64 -4.46
CA VAL A 219 -6.69 6.87 -5.16
C VAL A 219 -5.48 7.80 -5.35
N ASN A 220 -4.73 8.06 -4.27
CA ASN A 220 -3.52 8.89 -4.34
C ASN A 220 -2.46 8.29 -5.26
N THR A 221 -2.32 6.95 -5.26
CA THR A 221 -1.39 6.26 -6.15
C THR A 221 -1.78 6.45 -7.63
N VAL A 222 -3.06 6.29 -7.97
CA VAL A 222 -3.57 6.49 -9.34
C VAL A 222 -3.45 7.95 -9.77
N MET A 223 -3.77 8.89 -8.89
CA MET A 223 -3.61 10.33 -9.15
C MET A 223 -2.14 10.68 -9.42
N ALA A 224 -1.21 10.20 -8.58
CA ALA A 224 0.22 10.42 -8.80
C ALA A 224 0.73 9.77 -10.10
N PHE A 225 0.19 8.61 -10.47
CA PHE A 225 0.50 7.94 -11.73
C PHE A 225 0.01 8.74 -12.93
N GLN A 226 -1.17 9.35 -12.84
CA GLN A 226 -1.69 10.23 -13.88
C GLN A 226 -0.87 11.52 -14.00
N GLU A 227 -0.58 12.19 -12.88
CA GLU A 227 0.20 13.44 -12.85
C GLU A 227 1.61 13.28 -13.45
N GLN A 228 2.21 12.09 -13.34
CA GLN A 228 3.55 11.79 -13.86
C GLN A 228 3.54 10.94 -15.14
N SER A 229 2.40 10.84 -15.85
CA SER A 229 2.24 10.09 -17.11
C SER A 229 2.63 8.61 -17.06
N VAL A 230 2.53 7.99 -15.89
CA VAL A 230 2.73 6.54 -15.73
C VAL A 230 1.58 5.77 -16.38
N LEU A 231 0.34 6.28 -16.29
CA LEU A 231 -0.82 5.65 -16.94
C LEU A 231 -0.69 5.68 -18.47
N ASP A 232 -0.22 6.80 -19.04
CA ASP A 232 0.07 6.91 -20.47
C ASP A 232 1.13 5.89 -20.92
N PHE A 233 2.18 5.71 -20.11
CA PHE A 233 3.21 4.72 -20.36
C PHE A 233 2.68 3.28 -20.31
N LEU A 234 1.87 2.93 -19.31
CA LEU A 234 1.24 1.60 -19.23
C LEU A 234 0.29 1.35 -20.41
N ASN A 235 -0.47 2.36 -20.84
CA ASN A 235 -1.35 2.28 -21.99
C ASN A 235 -0.58 2.09 -23.30
N MET A 236 0.55 2.79 -23.47
CA MET A 236 1.46 2.62 -24.59
C MET A 236 2.04 1.19 -24.65
N LEU A 237 2.52 0.66 -23.51
CA LEU A 237 3.00 -0.72 -23.43
C LEU A 237 1.90 -1.72 -23.77
N ALA A 238 0.70 -1.54 -23.22
CA ALA A 238 -0.44 -2.42 -23.50
C ALA A 238 -0.84 -2.40 -24.98
N SER A 239 -0.84 -1.23 -25.61
CA SER A 239 -1.18 -1.06 -27.03
C SER A 239 -0.12 -1.68 -27.97
N GLY A 240 1.15 -1.66 -27.56
CA GLY A 240 2.27 -2.25 -28.30
C GLY A 240 2.50 -3.74 -28.01
N MET A 241 1.69 -4.36 -27.15
CA MET A 241 1.90 -5.74 -26.71
C MET A 241 1.75 -6.73 -27.87
N GLY A 242 2.65 -7.70 -27.95
CA GLY A 242 2.69 -8.71 -29.02
C GLY A 242 3.38 -8.27 -30.31
N LYS A 243 3.63 -6.97 -30.50
CA LYS A 243 4.43 -6.44 -31.62
C LYS A 243 5.75 -5.88 -31.14
N ASP A 244 5.67 -4.85 -30.28
CA ASP A 244 6.83 -4.09 -29.81
C ASP A 244 7.32 -4.56 -28.44
N PHE A 245 6.48 -5.29 -27.70
CA PHE A 245 6.76 -5.79 -26.35
C PHE A 245 6.24 -7.22 -26.22
N VAL A 246 7.08 -8.13 -25.71
CA VAL A 246 6.72 -9.55 -25.55
C VAL A 246 6.94 -10.03 -24.11
N GLY A 247 7.90 -9.47 -23.37
CA GLY A 247 8.28 -9.97 -22.04
C GLY A 247 7.67 -9.23 -20.85
N GLN A 248 6.89 -8.18 -21.10
CA GLN A 248 6.34 -7.27 -20.09
C GLN A 248 4.83 -7.47 -19.86
N ASP A 249 4.18 -8.30 -20.67
CA ASP A 249 2.74 -8.60 -20.67
C ASP A 249 2.18 -8.93 -19.28
N THR A 250 2.78 -9.92 -18.61
CA THR A 250 2.41 -10.40 -17.29
C THR A 250 2.54 -9.29 -16.24
N ALA A 251 3.62 -8.53 -16.27
CA ALA A 251 3.86 -7.45 -15.31
C ALA A 251 2.88 -6.28 -15.52
N VAL A 252 2.53 -5.96 -16.78
CA VAL A 252 1.51 -4.95 -17.09
C VAL A 252 0.12 -5.43 -16.64
N LEU A 253 -0.21 -6.71 -16.84
CA LEU A 253 -1.45 -7.30 -16.35
C LEU A 253 -1.54 -7.23 -14.82
N GLU A 254 -0.46 -7.55 -14.10
CA GLU A 254 -0.40 -7.40 -12.64
C GLU A 254 -0.63 -5.94 -12.21
N CYS A 255 -0.05 -4.95 -12.90
CA CYS A 255 -0.33 -3.53 -12.64
C CYS A 255 -1.82 -3.22 -12.77
N LEU A 256 -2.47 -3.66 -13.86
CA LEU A 256 -3.91 -3.46 -14.06
C LEU A 256 -4.73 -4.15 -12.97
N PHE A 257 -4.36 -5.38 -12.60
CA PHE A 257 -5.00 -6.12 -11.53
C PHE A 257 -4.92 -5.37 -10.19
N TYR A 258 -3.74 -4.90 -9.79
CA TYR A 258 -3.60 -4.18 -8.52
C TYR A 258 -4.32 -2.82 -8.52
N MET A 259 -4.45 -2.17 -9.68
CA MET A 259 -5.25 -0.94 -9.83
C MET A 259 -6.75 -1.21 -9.74
N LEU A 260 -7.26 -2.31 -10.30
CA LEU A 260 -8.70 -2.57 -10.46
C LEU A 260 -9.29 -3.52 -9.42
N ARG A 261 -8.49 -4.30 -8.70
CA ARG A 261 -9.00 -5.29 -7.73
C ARG A 261 -9.96 -4.65 -6.71
N GLY A 262 -11.08 -5.31 -6.44
CA GLY A 262 -12.06 -4.82 -5.48
C GLY A 262 -12.87 -3.59 -5.92
N ILE A 263 -12.81 -3.20 -7.19
CA ILE A 263 -13.75 -2.24 -7.79
C ILE A 263 -14.82 -3.04 -8.54
N GLU A 264 -16.10 -2.77 -8.27
CA GLU A 264 -17.18 -3.37 -9.04
C GLU A 264 -17.32 -2.63 -10.37
N ALA A 265 -17.42 -3.35 -11.49
CA ALA A 265 -17.53 -2.72 -12.81
C ALA A 265 -18.78 -1.81 -12.92
N THR A 266 -19.85 -2.14 -12.21
CA THR A 266 -21.09 -1.36 -12.17
C THR A 266 -20.88 0.03 -11.57
N GLU A 267 -20.02 0.17 -10.56
CA GLU A 267 -19.69 1.46 -9.93
C GLU A 267 -19.01 2.39 -10.95
N LEU A 268 -18.12 1.85 -11.80
CA LEU A 268 -17.35 2.62 -12.78
C LEU A 268 -18.22 3.18 -13.92
N TYR A 269 -19.27 2.45 -14.32
CA TYR A 269 -20.14 2.82 -15.44
C TYR A 269 -21.45 3.51 -15.02
N SER A 270 -21.72 3.61 -13.72
CA SER A 270 -22.95 4.23 -13.19
C SER A 270 -23.12 5.72 -13.56
N GLU A 271 -22.03 6.42 -13.89
CA GLU A 271 -22.04 7.85 -14.26
C GLU A 271 -22.34 8.12 -15.74
N VAL A 272 -22.21 7.12 -16.64
CA VAL A 272 -22.25 7.35 -18.10
C VAL A 272 -23.66 7.26 -18.69
N SER A 273 -24.65 6.79 -17.94
CA SER A 273 -26.06 6.79 -18.35
C SER A 273 -26.71 8.17 -18.20
N GLY A 274 -26.32 9.11 -19.05
CA GLY A 274 -27.17 10.13 -19.72
C GLY A 274 -27.93 11.18 -18.91
N GLU A 275 -28.17 11.01 -17.62
CA GLU A 275 -28.86 12.02 -16.80
C GLU A 275 -27.85 12.73 -15.92
N VAL A 276 -27.60 13.99 -16.26
CA VAL A 276 -26.95 15.00 -15.42
C VAL A 276 -27.77 15.14 -14.14
N ARG A 277 -27.60 14.21 -13.20
CA ARG A 277 -28.05 14.36 -11.82
C ARG A 277 -27.22 15.49 -11.23
N LYS A 278 -27.87 16.62 -10.94
CA LYS A 278 -27.27 17.70 -10.16
C LYS A 278 -26.71 17.10 -8.86
N ASN A 279 -25.38 17.08 -8.72
CA ASN A 279 -24.62 16.58 -7.58
C ASN A 279 -24.99 15.14 -7.13
N PRO A 280 -24.46 14.08 -7.78
CA PRO A 280 -24.73 12.68 -7.39
C PRO A 280 -24.35 12.36 -5.94
N ALA A 281 -23.35 13.06 -5.40
CA ALA A 281 -22.94 12.96 -4.00
C ALA A 281 -24.04 13.43 -3.02
N ASN A 282 -24.80 14.47 -3.37
CA ASN A 282 -25.86 15.00 -2.52
C ASN A 282 -27.10 14.10 -2.54
N SER A 283 -27.50 13.58 -3.72
CA SER A 283 -28.62 12.64 -3.80
C SER A 283 -28.33 11.32 -3.09
N SER A 284 -27.12 10.78 -3.23
CA SER A 284 -26.72 9.57 -2.52
C SER A 284 -26.63 9.79 -1.01
N LEU A 285 -26.11 10.95 -0.56
CA LEU A 285 -26.07 11.30 0.85
C LEU A 285 -27.48 11.48 1.43
N GLU A 286 -28.39 12.12 0.72
CA GLU A 286 -29.79 12.29 1.13
C GLU A 286 -30.49 10.93 1.30
N GLU A 287 -30.33 10.02 0.34
CA GLU A 287 -30.86 8.66 0.43
C GLU A 287 -30.30 7.91 1.66
N LEU A 288 -28.99 8.00 1.90
CA LEU A 288 -28.35 7.38 3.07
C LEU A 288 -28.81 8.02 4.39
N LEU A 289 -28.98 9.33 4.42
CA LEU A 289 -29.50 10.04 5.59
C LEU A 289 -30.95 9.66 5.86
N ASP A 290 -31.76 9.46 4.83
CA ASP A 290 -33.14 9.03 4.99
C ASP A 290 -33.22 7.58 5.48
N GLN A 291 -32.38 6.67 4.98
CA GLN A 291 -32.22 5.34 5.55
C GLN A 291 -31.77 5.38 7.01
N GLU A 292 -30.81 6.25 7.35
CA GLU A 292 -30.35 6.43 8.73
C GLU A 292 -31.49 6.97 9.62
N LYS A 293 -32.27 7.95 9.15
CA LYS A 293 -33.45 8.47 9.86
C LYS A 293 -34.50 7.38 10.08
N GLU A 294 -34.76 6.54 9.09
CA GLU A 294 -35.69 5.41 9.23
C GLU A 294 -35.20 4.39 10.26
N LEU A 295 -33.90 4.07 10.25
CA LEU A 295 -33.29 3.19 11.25
C LEU A 295 -33.37 3.80 12.65
N LYS A 296 -33.05 5.10 12.80
CA LYS A 296 -33.19 5.83 14.06
C LYS A 296 -34.64 5.85 14.54
N LYS A 297 -35.60 6.05 13.64
CA LYS A 297 -37.04 6.02 13.97
C LYS A 297 -37.48 4.64 14.45
N LYS A 298 -37.09 3.56 13.75
CA LYS A 298 -37.36 2.17 14.18
C LYS A 298 -36.74 1.88 15.55
N ASN A 299 -35.51 2.31 15.76
CA ASN A 299 -34.82 2.11 17.04
C ASN A 299 -35.45 2.92 18.17
N HIS A 300 -35.90 4.16 17.89
CA HIS A 300 -36.62 4.99 18.84
C HIS A 300 -38.00 4.42 19.19
N MET A 301 -38.75 3.91 18.20
CA MET A 301 -40.03 3.21 18.43
C MET A 301 -39.87 1.97 19.31
N ASN A 302 -38.75 1.26 19.19
CA ASN A 302 -38.45 0.07 20.00
C ASN A 302 -37.73 0.40 21.32
N SER A 303 -37.39 1.67 21.56
CA SER A 303 -36.74 2.11 22.80
C SER A 303 -37.76 2.31 23.92
N SER A 304 -37.30 2.20 25.16
CA SER A 304 -38.11 2.53 26.33
C SER A 304 -38.44 4.03 26.33
N SER A 305 -39.72 4.39 26.46
CA SER A 305 -40.14 5.79 26.60
C SER A 305 -39.82 6.38 27.96
N ARG A 306 -39.57 5.52 28.96
CA ARG A 306 -39.15 5.92 30.31
C ARG A 306 -37.74 5.46 30.63
N HIS A 307 -37.18 6.04 31.68
CA HIS A 307 -35.87 5.68 32.21
C HIS A 307 -35.76 4.17 32.53
N SER A 308 -34.53 3.65 32.49
CA SER A 308 -34.23 2.21 32.67
C SER A 308 -34.71 1.58 33.99
N ARG A 309 -34.95 2.41 35.02
CA ARG A 309 -35.38 1.98 36.36
C ARG A 309 -36.90 1.96 36.58
N PHE A 310 -37.70 2.12 35.54
CA PHE A 310 -39.17 2.18 35.70
C PHE A 310 -39.80 0.86 36.20
N GLY A 311 -39.12 -0.28 36.09
CA GLY A 311 -39.47 -1.50 36.83
C GLY A 311 -40.68 -2.30 36.31
N THR A 312 -41.18 -2.02 35.11
CA THR A 312 -42.29 -2.79 34.52
C THR A 312 -41.95 -4.27 34.37
N MET A 313 -42.88 -5.13 34.79
CA MET A 313 -42.80 -6.58 34.63
C MET A 313 -44.08 -7.10 33.99
N VAL A 314 -43.94 -7.91 32.94
CA VAL A 314 -45.03 -8.54 32.20
C VAL A 314 -44.93 -10.04 32.42
N SER A 315 -46.07 -10.70 32.62
CA SER A 315 -46.10 -12.13 32.86
C SER A 315 -46.91 -12.83 31.78
N VAL A 316 -46.22 -13.60 30.94
CA VAL A 316 -46.76 -14.31 29.77
C VAL A 316 -47.12 -15.73 30.19
N ASN A 317 -48.36 -16.14 29.91
CA ASN A 317 -48.84 -17.48 30.22
C ASN A 317 -48.88 -18.33 28.94
N PHE A 318 -48.21 -19.48 28.95
CA PHE A 318 -48.23 -20.43 27.84
C PHE A 318 -49.23 -21.55 28.15
N GLN A 319 -49.97 -22.01 27.14
CA GLN A 319 -51.08 -22.96 27.32
C GLN A 319 -50.68 -24.29 27.98
N ASN A 320 -49.40 -24.69 27.94
CA ASN A 320 -48.90 -25.96 28.49
C ASN A 320 -47.57 -25.91 29.26
N GLU A 321 -46.91 -24.74 29.38
CA GLU A 321 -45.51 -24.66 29.91
C GLU A 321 -45.36 -23.70 31.10
N GLY A 322 -46.45 -23.21 31.66
CA GLY A 322 -46.44 -22.31 32.82
C GLY A 322 -46.19 -20.85 32.46
N ARG A 323 -45.79 -20.07 33.46
CA ARG A 323 -45.77 -18.60 33.43
C ARG A 323 -44.33 -18.08 33.37
N TYR A 324 -44.01 -17.29 32.34
CA TYR A 324 -42.72 -16.62 32.21
C TYR A 324 -42.86 -15.13 32.49
N THR A 325 -41.81 -14.53 33.04
CA THR A 325 -41.76 -13.09 33.33
C THR A 325 -40.74 -12.40 32.43
N VAL A 326 -41.17 -11.31 31.80
CA VAL A 326 -40.36 -10.47 30.93
C VAL A 326 -40.36 -9.05 31.50
N SER A 327 -39.19 -8.45 31.64
CA SER A 327 -39.04 -7.10 32.16
C SER A 327 -39.00 -6.02 31.07
N GLY A 328 -39.45 -4.83 31.43
CA GLY A 328 -39.40 -3.62 30.62
C GLY A 328 -40.66 -3.34 29.79
N GLN A 329 -40.87 -2.06 29.51
CA GLN A 329 -42.10 -1.54 28.91
C GLN A 329 -42.37 -2.05 27.49
N THR A 330 -41.32 -2.32 26.71
CA THR A 330 -41.50 -2.78 25.32
C THR A 330 -42.18 -4.15 25.24
N ALA A 331 -42.19 -4.93 26.32
CA ALA A 331 -42.92 -6.19 26.41
C ALA A 331 -44.44 -6.02 26.65
N LEU A 332 -44.92 -4.80 26.94
CA LEU A 332 -46.34 -4.49 27.07
C LEU A 332 -47.01 -4.21 25.72
N ASN A 333 -46.26 -3.68 24.76
CA ASN A 333 -46.85 -3.11 23.54
C ASN A 333 -47.25 -4.18 22.52
N ASN A 334 -46.52 -5.30 22.44
CA ASN A 334 -46.77 -6.34 21.46
C ASN A 334 -46.35 -7.72 21.97
N THR A 335 -47.14 -8.75 21.67
CA THR A 335 -46.84 -10.15 22.02
C THR A 335 -45.58 -10.64 21.30
N THR A 336 -45.30 -10.19 20.08
CA THR A 336 -44.05 -10.54 19.38
C THR A 336 -42.83 -9.94 20.09
N SER A 337 -42.91 -8.69 20.52
CA SER A 337 -41.81 -8.02 21.24
C SER A 337 -41.54 -8.62 22.62
N SER A 338 -42.55 -9.19 23.29
CA SER A 338 -42.36 -9.89 24.56
C SER A 338 -41.69 -11.26 24.36
N LEU A 339 -42.03 -11.97 23.28
CA LEU A 339 -41.37 -13.22 22.88
C LEU A 339 -39.92 -12.99 22.42
N ASP A 340 -39.67 -11.96 21.60
CA ASP A 340 -38.31 -11.60 21.15
C ASP A 340 -37.40 -11.28 22.34
N LYS A 341 -37.91 -10.59 23.36
CA LYS A 341 -37.17 -10.32 24.59
C LYS A 341 -36.89 -11.57 25.42
N LEU A 342 -37.85 -12.49 25.48
CA LEU A 342 -37.65 -13.78 26.13
C LEU A 342 -36.50 -14.56 25.45
N ASP A 343 -36.44 -14.50 24.12
CA ASP A 343 -35.40 -15.13 23.31
C ASP A 343 -34.04 -14.44 23.45
N GLN A 344 -34.00 -13.10 23.45
CA GLN A 344 -32.76 -12.33 23.65
C GLN A 344 -32.11 -12.58 25.02
N ASN A 345 -32.91 -12.90 26.05
CA ASN A 345 -32.42 -13.23 27.38
C ASN A 345 -31.86 -14.66 27.49
N LYS A 346 -31.97 -15.49 26.46
CA LYS A 346 -31.36 -16.82 26.44
C LYS A 346 -29.83 -16.69 26.45
N LYS A 347 -29.20 -17.21 27.51
CA LYS A 347 -27.73 -17.22 27.66
C LYS A 347 -27.03 -18.12 26.66
N TRP A 348 -27.73 -19.14 26.16
CA TRP A 348 -27.18 -20.09 25.20
C TRP A 348 -27.11 -19.49 23.81
N ARG A 349 -25.92 -19.51 23.20
CA ARG A 349 -25.72 -19.22 21.78
C ARG A 349 -25.08 -20.43 21.13
N LYS A 350 -25.67 -20.92 20.04
CA LYS A 350 -25.08 -21.99 19.23
C LYS A 350 -23.72 -21.51 18.73
N ARG A 351 -22.67 -22.32 18.91
CA ARG A 351 -21.34 -22.01 18.35
C ARG A 351 -21.46 -21.88 16.84
N SER A 352 -21.23 -20.68 16.33
CA SER A 352 -21.09 -20.46 14.90
C SER A 352 -19.69 -20.91 14.50
N ASN A 353 -19.58 -21.80 13.51
CA ASN A 353 -18.30 -22.10 12.87
C ASN A 353 -18.13 -21.11 11.71
N PRO A 354 -17.23 -20.11 11.80
CA PRO A 354 -17.07 -19.09 10.76
C PRO A 354 -16.50 -19.63 9.43
N LYS A 355 -16.24 -20.95 9.31
CA LYS A 355 -15.67 -21.58 8.11
C LYS A 355 -16.66 -22.36 7.24
N LYS A 356 -17.87 -21.84 7.07
CA LYS A 356 -18.78 -22.28 5.98
C LYS A 356 -19.40 -21.06 5.28
N GLY A 357 -18.56 -20.11 4.88
CA GLY A 357 -18.87 -19.18 3.79
C GLY A 357 -18.30 -19.78 2.51
N LYS A 358 -19.17 -19.98 1.52
CA LYS A 358 -18.90 -20.67 0.25
C LYS A 358 -17.71 -20.04 -0.49
N GLY A 359 -16.79 -20.88 -0.95
CA GLY A 359 -16.05 -20.56 -2.16
C GLY A 359 -17.06 -20.51 -3.31
N VAL A 360 -17.18 -19.34 -3.91
CA VAL A 360 -17.61 -19.13 -5.30
C VAL A 360 -16.53 -18.27 -5.92
#